data_AF-A0A0D6LVZ3-F1
#
_entry.id   AF-A0A0D6LVZ3-F1
#
_cell.length_a   1.000
_cell.length_b   1.000
_cell.length_c   1.000
_cell.angle_alpha   90.00
_cell.angle_beta   90.00
_cell.angle_gamma   90.00
#
_symmetry.space_group_name_H-M   'P 1'
#
loop_
_entity.id
_entity.type
_entity.pdbx_description
1 polymer ?
#
loop_
_entity_poly.entity_id
_entity_poly.type
_entity_poly.pdbx_seq_one_letter_code
_entity_poly.pdbx_strand_id
1 'polypeptide(L)'
;MPDLHSHFNNMGFDTSMYASSWFLTLFTTSLPIEIANRIMDCFLVEGMEFIFRVAMSILQQARVELLRLDMEGMLKYFQRDIRERFENDADLLFAVANKVHLNARRMRK
;
A
#
# COMPACT_ATOMS: atom_id res chain seq x y z
N MET A 1 8.12 -9.17 -2.09
CA MET A 1 9.23 -8.26 -2.43
C MET A 1 10.32 -8.44 -1.38
N PRO A 2 11.20 -9.44 -1.56
CA PRO A 2 12.18 -9.82 -0.54
C PRO A 2 13.22 -8.74 -0.27
N ASP A 3 13.63 -8.03 -1.32
CA ASP A 3 14.57 -6.91 -1.26
C ASP A 3 14.03 -5.73 -0.44
N LEU A 4 12.78 -5.32 -0.69
CA LEU A 4 12.13 -4.24 0.07
C LEU A 4 11.95 -4.63 1.53
N HIS A 5 11.56 -5.87 1.80
CA HIS A 5 11.45 -6.40 3.15
C HIS A 5 12.80 -6.41 3.89
N SER A 6 13.87 -6.85 3.22
CA SER A 6 15.23 -6.79 3.79
C SER A 6 15.67 -5.36 4.07
N HIS A 7 15.40 -4.41 3.17
CA HIS A 7 15.70 -2.99 3.37
C HIS A 7 14.96 -2.43 4.58
N PHE A 8 13.66 -2.68 4.70
CA PHE A 8 12.84 -2.23 5.83
C PHE A 8 13.38 -2.79 7.15
N ASN A 9 13.70 -4.08 7.21
CA ASN A 9 14.26 -4.70 8.40
C ASN A 9 15.62 -4.12 8.78
N ASN A 10 16.50 -3.86 7.81
CA ASN A 10 17.81 -3.26 8.05
C ASN A 10 17.70 -1.82 8.58
N MET A 11 16.64 -1.10 8.20
CA MET A 11 16.35 0.26 8.68
C MET A 11 15.53 0.28 9.98
N GLY A 12 15.15 -0.89 10.53
CA GLY A 12 14.27 -0.97 11.69
C GLY A 12 12.87 -0.41 11.41
N PHE A 13 12.42 -0.51 10.16
CA PHE A 13 11.16 0.08 9.70
C PHE A 13 10.03 -0.96 9.71
N ASP A 14 9.24 -0.94 10.78
CA ASP A 14 8.17 -1.91 11.01
C ASP A 14 6.94 -1.66 10.13
N THR A 15 6.23 -2.73 9.77
CA THR A 15 5.02 -2.64 8.93
C THR A 15 3.92 -1.82 9.58
N SER A 16 3.83 -1.86 10.91
CA SER A 16 2.86 -1.08 11.69
C SER A 16 3.07 0.44 11.59
N MET A 17 4.27 0.91 11.20
CA MET A 17 4.60 2.33 11.09
C MET A 17 3.90 2.99 9.89
N TYR A 18 3.57 2.23 8.85
CA TYR A 18 2.94 2.78 7.65
C TYR A 18 1.60 2.12 7.29
N ALA A 19 1.41 0.84 7.60
CA ALA A 19 0.26 0.09 7.11
C ALA A 19 -0.93 0.08 8.07
N SER A 20 -0.76 0.40 9.35
CA SER A 20 -1.84 0.34 10.35
C SER A 20 -3.07 1.15 9.92
N SER A 21 -2.87 2.38 9.46
CA SER A 21 -3.95 3.25 8.97
C SER A 21 -4.62 2.70 7.71
N TRP A 22 -3.88 2.05 6.82
CA TRP A 22 -4.40 1.50 5.57
C TRP A 22 -5.50 0.47 5.82
N PHE A 23 -5.23 -0.47 6.73
CA PHE A 23 -6.17 -1.55 7.04
C PHE A 23 -7.30 -1.10 7.98
N LEU A 24 -7.01 -0.23 8.96
CA LEU A 24 -8.03 0.26 9.90
C LEU A 24 -9.02 1.24 9.27
N THR A 25 -8.57 2.02 8.30
CA THR A 25 -9.37 3.10 7.71
C THR A 25 -9.68 2.89 6.23
N LEU A 26 -9.35 1.71 5.69
CA LEU A 26 -9.53 1.37 4.26
C LEU A 26 -8.95 2.48 3.35
N PHE A 27 -7.74 2.93 3.68
CA PHE A 27 -6.99 3.99 3.00
C PHE A 27 -7.60 5.40 3.01
N THR A 28 -8.76 5.64 3.63
CA THR A 28 -9.42 6.97 3.67
C THR A 28 -8.56 8.08 4.28
N THR A 29 -7.60 7.72 5.14
CA THR A 29 -6.68 8.67 5.79
C THR A 29 -5.37 8.85 5.03
N SER A 30 -5.08 8.00 4.03
CA SER A 30 -3.77 7.90 3.38
C SER A 30 -3.82 8.25 1.89
N LEU A 31 -4.98 8.11 1.26
CA LEU A 31 -5.18 8.38 -0.16
C LEU A 31 -6.26 9.47 -0.36
N PRO A 32 -6.29 10.12 -1.54
CA PRO A 32 -7.39 11.00 -1.93
C PRO A 32 -8.76 10.32 -1.78
N ILE A 33 -9.77 11.07 -1.36
CA ILE A 33 -11.09 10.53 -1.02
C ILE A 33 -11.75 9.77 -2.17
N GLU A 34 -11.59 10.23 -3.41
CA GLU A 34 -12.14 9.57 -4.60
C GLU A 34 -11.55 8.17 -4.81
N ILE A 35 -10.27 7.99 -4.50
CA ILE A 35 -9.58 6.70 -4.60
C ILE A 35 -10.01 5.80 -3.45
N ALA A 36 -10.09 6.34 -2.24
CA ALA A 36 -10.55 5.60 -1.08
C ALA A 36 -12.00 5.10 -1.26
N ASN A 37 -12.89 5.89 -1.86
CA ASN A 37 -14.25 5.48 -2.19
C ASN A 37 -14.26 4.31 -3.18
N ARG A 38 -13.47 4.38 -4.27
CA ARG A 38 -13.33 3.26 -5.22
C ARG A 38 -12.78 1.99 -4.55
N ILE A 39 -11.82 2.14 -3.63
CA ILE A 39 -11.30 1.01 -2.83
C ILE A 39 -12.41 0.41 -1.95
N MET A 40 -13.24 1.26 -1.34
CA MET A 40 -14.37 0.84 -0.52
C MET A 40 -15.40 0.06 -1.34
N ASP A 41 -15.72 0.50 -2.56
CA ASP A 41 -16.63 -0.21 -3.46
C ASP A 41 -16.11 -1.63 -3.78
N CYS A 42 -14.83 -1.74 -4.14
CA CYS A 42 -14.20 -3.03 -4.39
C CYS A 42 -14.12 -3.90 -3.12
N PHE A 43 -13.86 -3.30 -1.96
CA PHE A 43 -13.86 -3.99 -0.67
C PHE A 43 -15.24 -4.59 -0.34
N LEU A 44 -16.33 -3.89 -0.63
CA LEU A 44 -17.68 -4.41 -0.40
C LEU A 44 -17.99 -5.65 -1.26
N VAL A 45 -17.33 -5.79 -2.41
CA VAL A 45 -17.51 -6.94 -3.33
C VAL A 45 -16.53 -8.08 -3.06
N GLU A 46 -15.24 -7.77 -2.88
CA GLU A 46 -14.15 -8.75 -2.80
C GLU A 46 -13.62 -8.97 -1.35
N GLY A 47 -13.98 -8.09 -0.42
CA GLY A 47 -13.54 -8.16 0.98
C GLY A 47 -12.07 -7.77 1.19
N MET A 48 -11.51 -8.24 2.32
CA MET A 48 -10.15 -7.88 2.76
C MET A 48 -9.05 -8.24 1.78
N GLU A 49 -9.26 -9.25 0.93
CA GLU A 49 -8.28 -9.64 -0.08
C GLU A 49 -7.93 -8.46 -0.99
N PHE A 50 -8.93 -7.65 -1.37
CA PHE A 50 -8.70 -6.48 -2.21
C PHE A 50 -7.84 -5.42 -1.50
N ILE A 51 -8.04 -5.20 -0.21
CA ILE A 51 -7.24 -4.26 0.60
C ILE A 51 -5.76 -4.66 0.60
N PHE A 52 -5.48 -5.96 0.74
CA PHE A 52 -4.11 -6.47 0.61
C PHE A 52 -3.54 -6.26 -0.80
N ARG A 53 -4.34 -6.45 -1.86
CA ARG A 53 -3.89 -6.21 -3.24
C ARG A 53 -3.54 -4.73 -3.47
N VAL A 54 -4.33 -3.81 -2.92
CA VAL A 54 -4.06 -2.37 -2.97
C VAL A 54 -2.76 -2.04 -2.22
N ALA A 55 -2.60 -2.53 -0.99
CA ALA A 55 -1.36 -2.32 -0.21
C ALA A 55 -0.13 -2.82 -0.98
N MET A 56 -0.23 -4.00 -1.60
CA MET A 56 0.83 -4.57 -2.42
C MET A 56 1.08 -3.79 -3.71
N SER A 57 0.04 -3.21 -4.31
CA SER A 57 0.15 -2.36 -5.49
C SER A 57 0.94 -1.08 -5.18
N ILE A 58 0.61 -0.42 -4.07
CA ILE A 58 1.32 0.76 -3.56
C ILE A 58 2.81 0.45 -3.39
N LEU A 59 3.13 -0.61 -2.64
CA LEU A 59 4.52 -0.99 -2.38
C LEU A 59 5.29 -1.37 -3.64
N GLN A 60 4.66 -2.04 -4.61
CA GLN A 60 5.29 -2.38 -5.89
C GLN A 60 5.63 -1.13 -6.70
N GLN A 61 4.71 -0.17 -6.77
CA GLN A 61 4.92 1.07 -7.50
C GLN A 61 5.94 1.97 -6.82
N ALA A 62 6.03 1.95 -5.49
CA ALA A 62 6.97 2.72 -4.69
C ALA A 62 8.34 2.05 -4.51
N ARG A 63 8.49 0.77 -4.89
CA ARG A 63 9.65 -0.08 -4.58
C ARG A 63 11.00 0.59 -4.88
N VAL A 64 11.17 1.15 -6.08
CA VAL A 64 12.46 1.73 -6.52
C VAL A 64 12.85 2.94 -5.68
N GLU A 65 11.87 3.73 -5.27
CA GLU A 65 12.07 4.93 -4.46
C GLU A 65 12.34 4.55 -3.00
N LEU A 66 11.51 3.68 -2.42
CA LEU A 66 11.64 3.22 -1.04
C LEU A 66 12.99 2.55 -0.76
N LEU A 67 13.55 1.81 -1.73
CA LEU A 67 14.89 1.19 -1.60
C LEU A 67 16.03 2.21 -1.50
N ARG A 68 15.80 3.49 -1.82
CA ARG A 68 16.80 4.56 -1.77
C ARG A 68 16.65 5.44 -0.52
N LEU A 69 15.57 5.28 0.22
CA LEU A 69 15.24 6.09 1.39
C LEU A 69 15.73 5.42 2.68
N ASP A 70 16.10 6.24 3.66
CA ASP A 70 16.28 5.82 5.04
C ASP A 70 14.93 5.77 5.77
N MET A 71 14.94 5.46 7.07
CA MET A 71 13.71 5.35 7.87
C MET A 71 12.86 6.64 7.82
N GLU A 72 13.48 7.81 7.99
CA GLU A 72 12.77 9.09 7.98
C GLU A 72 12.18 9.39 6.60
N GLY A 73 12.94 9.13 5.54
CA GLY A 73 12.46 9.25 4.16
C GLY A 73 11.27 8.35 3.87
N MET A 74 11.31 7.09 4.32
CA MET A 74 10.19 6.16 4.16
C MET A 74 8.94 6.61 4.94
N LEU A 75 9.10 7.10 6.17
CA LEU A 75 7.98 7.68 6.94
C LEU A 75 7.34 8.85 6.21
N LYS A 76 8.16 9.79 5.74
CA LYS A 76 7.68 10.95 4.98
C LYS A 76 6.95 10.50 3.71
N TYR A 77 7.50 9.53 2.99
CA TYR A 77 6.89 8.99 1.78
C TYR A 77 5.47 8.48 2.03
N PHE A 78 5.29 7.64 3.05
CA PHE A 78 3.99 7.05 3.37
C PHE A 78 3.00 8.03 4.01
N GLN A 79 3.47 9.15 4.59
CA GLN A 79 2.61 10.15 5.21
C GLN A 79 2.18 11.27 4.26
N ARG A 80 3.00 11.61 3.26
CA ARG A 80 2.74 12.73 2.34
C ARG A 80 2.82 12.34 0.87
N ASP A 81 3.98 11.87 0.44
CA ASP A 81 4.30 11.74 -0.99
C ASP A 81 3.39 10.71 -1.69
N ILE A 82 2.94 9.68 -0.95
CA ILE A 82 1.97 8.70 -1.43
C ILE A 82 0.68 9.35 -1.93
N ARG A 83 0.17 10.38 -1.24
CA ARG A 83 -1.10 11.02 -1.59
C ARG A 83 -0.97 11.79 -2.90
N GLU A 84 0.06 12.62 -2.99
CA GLU A 84 0.34 13.45 -4.18
C GLU A 84 0.57 12.59 -5.43
N ARG A 85 1.21 11.43 -5.26
CA ARG A 85 1.44 10.49 -6.35
C ARG A 85 0.13 9.98 -6.96
N PHE A 86 -0.81 9.56 -6.13
CA PHE A 86 -2.04 8.94 -6.59
C PHE A 86 -3.13 9.94 -6.99
N GLU A 87 -3.01 11.23 -6.63
CA GLU A 87 -3.89 12.28 -7.16
C GLU A 87 -3.89 12.35 -8.69
N ASN A 88 -2.77 11.98 -9.34
CA ASN A 88 -2.61 12.10 -10.78
C ASN A 88 -2.75 10.77 -11.55
N ASP A 89 -2.71 9.61 -10.89
CA ASP A 89 -2.71 8.29 -11.56
C ASP A 89 -3.37 7.20 -10.70
N ALA A 90 -4.67 7.39 -10.46
CA ALA A 90 -5.48 6.40 -9.72
C ALA A 90 -5.64 5.09 -10.53
N ASP A 91 -5.73 5.14 -11.85
CA ASP A 91 -6.05 3.96 -12.65
C ASP A 91 -4.90 2.95 -12.69
N LEU A 92 -3.65 3.40 -12.67
CA LEU A 92 -2.50 2.50 -12.52
C LEU A 92 -2.54 1.74 -11.18
N LEU A 93 -2.99 2.37 -10.09
CA LEU A 93 -3.15 1.72 -8.79
C LEU A 93 -4.06 0.49 -8.88
N PHE A 94 -5.24 0.65 -9.47
CA PHE A 94 -6.22 -0.43 -9.64
C PHE A 94 -5.73 -1.47 -10.65
N ALA A 95 -5.15 -1.05 -11.76
CA ALA A 95 -4.63 -1.96 -12.79
C ALA A 95 -3.54 -2.89 -12.24
N VAL A 96 -2.64 -2.37 -11.39
CA VAL A 96 -1.62 -3.18 -10.71
C VAL A 96 -2.25 -4.02 -9.61
N ALA A 97 -3.16 -3.49 -8.80
CA ALA A 97 -3.84 -4.23 -7.72
C ALA A 97 -4.57 -5.47 -8.26
N ASN A 98 -5.27 -5.34 -9.39
CA ASN A 98 -5.97 -6.46 -10.04
C ASN A 98 -5.05 -7.59 -10.54
N LYS A 99 -3.76 -7.30 -10.73
CA LYS A 99 -2.75 -8.30 -11.12
C LYS A 99 -2.03 -8.94 -9.92
N VAL A 100 -2.30 -8.47 -8.70
CA VAL A 100 -1.68 -9.04 -7.50
C VAL A 100 -2.36 -10.36 -7.14
N HIS A 101 -1.62 -11.45 -7.27
CA HIS A 101 -2.06 -12.77 -6.83
C HIS A 101 -1.72 -12.99 -5.35
N LEU A 102 -2.75 -13.07 -4.51
CA LEU A 102 -2.61 -13.39 -3.09
C LEU A 102 -2.93 -14.87 -2.85
N ASN A 103 -2.14 -15.50 -1.98
CA ASN A 103 -2.44 -16.86 -1.54
C ASN A 103 -3.38 -16.81 -0.34
N ALA A 104 -4.69 -16.98 -0.59
CA ALA A 104 -5.73 -16.90 0.44
C ALA A 104 -5.50 -17.85 1.63
N ARG A 105 -4.81 -18.99 1.45
CA ARG A 105 -4.50 -19.93 2.53
C ARG A 105 -3.50 -19.36 3.55
N ARG A 106 -2.64 -18.43 3.12
CA ARG A 106 -1.65 -17.78 3.99
C ARG A 106 -2.23 -16.62 4.80
N MET A 107 -3.36 -16.05 4.37
CA MET A 107 -4.00 -14.90 5.04
C MET A 107 -4.92 -15.28 6.21
N ARG A 108 -5.20 -16.58 6.40
CA ARG A 108 -6.08 -17.11 7.47
C ARG A 108 -5.31 -17.62 8.70
N LYS A 109 -3.99 -17.52 8.70
CA LYS A 109 -3.11 -17.87 9.81
C LYS A 109 -2.74 -16.62 10.58
#